data_AF-A0A968Z7S0-F1
#
_entry.id   AF-A0A968Z7S0-F1
#
_cell.length_a   1.000
_cell.length_b   1.000
_cell.length_c   1.000
_cell.angle_alpha   90.00
_cell.angle_beta   90.00
_cell.angle_gamma   90.00
#
_symmetry.space_group_name_H-M   'P 1'
#
loop_
_entity.id
_entity.type
_entity.pdbx_description
1 polymer ?
#
loop_
_entity_poly.entity_id
_entity_poly.type
_entity_poly.pdbx_seq_one_letter_code
_entity_poly.pdbx_strand_id
1 'polypeptide(L)'
;MSFVCATNSNPPTTYALTQEAQKQPTLKPLLTWHSEYLGPGESAEALCQKMAQELQNKYERGETPYFAYDLTALGQNSNQSKWRVCFVSSEGESCTTESEELFSLNSTYVPTCLADNKAPEACSPYIQKRGSLIKIPADRPWWTAFF
;
A
#
# COMPACT_ATOMS: atom_id res chain seq x y z
N MET A 1 16.42 -0.54 17.58
CA MET A 1 15.33 -1.03 16.71
C MET A 1 15.96 -1.36 15.36
N SER A 2 15.43 -2.35 14.65
CA SER A 2 15.89 -2.68 13.30
C SER A 2 14.69 -2.78 12.36
N PHE A 3 14.85 -2.39 11.10
CA PHE A 3 13.79 -2.51 10.10
C PHE A 3 14.17 -3.58 9.08
N VAL A 4 13.24 -4.49 8.80
CA VAL A 4 13.50 -5.63 7.90
C VAL A 4 12.37 -5.80 6.91
N CYS A 5 12.72 -6.22 5.70
CA CYS A 5 11.74 -6.66 4.70
C CYS A 5 11.64 -8.18 4.73
N ALA A 6 10.43 -8.72 4.93
CA ALA A 6 10.14 -10.13 4.73
C ALA A 6 9.65 -10.34 3.29
N THR A 7 10.55 -10.65 2.36
CA THR A 7 10.18 -10.96 0.97
C THR A 7 9.55 -12.35 0.82
N ASN A 8 9.79 -13.24 1.78
CA ASN A 8 9.21 -14.59 1.78
C ASN A 8 7.73 -14.60 2.23
N SER A 9 7.20 -13.49 2.75
CA SER A 9 5.77 -13.35 2.99
C SER A 9 5.08 -12.96 1.68
N ASN A 10 3.87 -13.48 1.47
CA ASN A 10 3.04 -13.08 0.32
C ASN A 10 1.77 -12.41 0.85
N PRO A 11 1.65 -11.06 0.74
CA PRO A 11 2.60 -10.12 0.10
C PRO A 11 3.84 -9.77 0.97
N PRO A 12 4.92 -9.24 0.36
CA PRO A 12 6.10 -8.76 1.09
C PRO A 12 5.71 -7.72 2.14
N THR A 13 6.32 -7.77 3.33
CA THR A 13 5.97 -6.85 4.42
C THR A 13 7.22 -6.27 5.08
N THR A 14 7.24 -4.96 5.29
CA THR A 14 8.25 -4.26 6.09
C THR A 14 7.87 -4.33 7.56
N TYR A 15 8.77 -4.82 8.40
CA TYR A 15 8.59 -4.95 9.84
C TYR A 15 9.55 -4.06 10.62
N ALA A 16 9.07 -3.59 11.76
CA ALA A 16 9.87 -3.04 12.84
C ALA A 16 10.20 -4.17 13.81
N LEU A 17 11.49 -4.44 14.00
CA LEU A 17 12.01 -5.41 14.96
C LEU A 17 12.49 -4.67 16.22
N THR A 18 11.85 -4.96 17.34
CA THR A 18 12.30 -4.52 18.66
C THR A 18 12.90 -5.70 19.42
N GLN A 19 14.14 -5.51 19.88
CA GLN A 19 14.77 -6.41 20.84
C GLN A 19 14.58 -5.80 22.23
N GLU A 20 13.54 -6.24 22.94
CA GLU A 20 13.43 -5.95 24.37
C GLU A 20 14.43 -6.86 25.09
N ALA A 21 15.27 -6.29 25.95
CA ALA A 21 16.46 -6.93 26.54
C ALA A 21 16.22 -8.27 27.29
N GLN A 22 14.96 -8.69 27.48
CA GLN A 22 14.58 -9.93 28.15
C GLN A 22 13.41 -10.69 27.49
N LYS A 23 12.96 -10.29 26.30
CA LYS A 23 11.86 -10.97 25.58
C LYS A 23 12.28 -11.42 24.19
N GLN A 24 11.51 -12.37 23.66
CA GLN A 24 11.63 -12.76 22.26
C GLN A 24 11.49 -11.54 21.35
N PRO A 25 12.26 -11.48 20.24
CA PRO A 25 12.18 -10.40 19.28
C PRO A 25 10.73 -10.23 18.81
N THR A 26 10.20 -9.01 18.95
CA THR A 26 8.83 -8.71 18.50
C THR A 26 8.90 -8.05 17.14
N LEU A 27 8.19 -8.63 16.16
CA LEU A 27 8.00 -8.08 14.83
C LEU A 27 6.67 -7.34 14.78
N LYS A 28 6.73 -6.02 14.53
CA LYS A 28 5.55 -5.20 14.29
C LYS A 28 5.46 -4.89 12.78
N PRO A 29 4.40 -5.30 12.07
CA PRO A 29 4.23 -4.93 10.67
C PRO A 29 4.06 -3.41 10.55
N LEU A 30 4.73 -2.82 9.58
CA LEU A 30 4.65 -1.39 9.29
C LEU A 30 3.93 -1.13 7.97
N LEU A 31 4.35 -1.81 6.90
CA LEU A 31 3.77 -1.67 5.56
C LEU A 31 3.75 -3.04 4.87
N THR A 32 2.57 -3.41 4.36
CA THR A 32 2.34 -4.64 3.60
C THR A 32 2.16 -4.29 2.12
N TRP A 33 3.07 -4.76 1.27
CA TRP A 33 3.24 -4.33 -0.11
C TRP A 33 2.41 -5.17 -1.08
N HIS A 34 1.10 -4.95 -1.06
CA HIS A 34 0.20 -5.51 -2.07
C HIS A 34 0.48 -4.88 -3.44
N SER A 35 0.61 -5.71 -4.48
CA SER A 35 0.93 -5.25 -5.84
C SER A 35 -0.15 -4.34 -6.42
N GLU A 36 -1.39 -4.49 -5.96
CA GLU A 36 -2.54 -3.66 -6.35
C GLU A 36 -2.37 -2.19 -5.96
N TYR A 37 -1.65 -1.91 -4.87
CA TYR A 37 -1.37 -0.55 -4.43
C TYR A 37 -0.27 0.12 -5.25
N LEU A 38 0.53 -0.63 -5.98
CA LEU A 38 1.74 -0.12 -6.62
C LEU A 38 1.45 0.49 -7.99
N GLY A 39 2.32 1.42 -8.40
CA GLY A 39 2.32 1.96 -9.74
C GLY A 39 2.81 0.93 -10.79
N PRO A 40 2.54 1.17 -12.08
CA PRO A 40 3.03 0.32 -13.15
C PRO A 40 4.57 0.22 -13.13
N GLY A 41 5.11 -0.99 -13.11
CA GLY A 41 6.57 -1.23 -13.13
C GLY A 41 7.25 -1.19 -11.76
N GLU A 42 6.53 -0.89 -10.68
CA GLU A 42 7.05 -1.00 -9.31
C GLU A 42 6.94 -2.45 -8.80
N SER A 43 7.98 -2.91 -8.10
CA SER A 43 8.02 -4.24 -7.47
C SER A 43 7.78 -4.14 -5.97
N ALA A 44 6.84 -4.94 -5.46
CA ALA A 44 6.54 -5.02 -4.03
C ALA A 44 7.77 -5.38 -3.19
N GLU A 45 8.59 -6.31 -3.68
CA GLU A 45 9.81 -6.74 -3.00
C GLU A 45 10.86 -5.62 -2.98
N ALA A 46 11.04 -4.94 -4.12
CA ALA A 46 12.00 -3.84 -4.22
C ALA A 46 11.60 -2.66 -3.32
N LEU A 47 10.32 -2.30 -3.30
CA LEU A 47 9.79 -1.26 -2.42
C LEU A 47 9.92 -1.65 -0.94
N CYS A 48 9.63 -2.90 -0.61
CA CYS A 48 9.78 -3.42 0.75
C CYS A 48 11.23 -3.33 1.24
N GLN A 49 12.20 -3.71 0.41
CA GLN A 49 13.64 -3.60 0.72
C GLN A 49 14.09 -2.16 0.83
N LYS A 50 13.76 -1.31 -0.16
CA LYS A 50 14.06 0.13 -0.14
C LYS A 50 13.53 0.78 1.13
N MET A 51 12.28 0.48 1.48
CA MET A 51 11.65 1.08 2.65
C MET A 51 12.30 0.64 3.97
N ALA A 52 12.65 -0.64 4.11
CA ALA A 52 13.38 -1.12 5.28
C ALA A 52 14.74 -0.42 5.42
N GLN A 53 15.46 -0.26 4.30
CA GLN A 53 16.75 0.43 4.28
C GLN A 53 16.63 1.92 4.64
N GLU A 54 15.67 2.63 4.06
CA GLU A 54 15.46 4.06 4.35
C GLU A 54 15.08 4.30 5.82
N LEU A 55 14.17 3.49 6.37
CA LEU A 55 13.81 3.55 7.78
C LEU A 55 15.01 3.27 8.69
N GLN A 56 15.83 2.28 8.33
CA GLN A 56 17.04 1.95 9.07
C GLN A 56 18.04 3.12 9.05
N ASN A 57 18.30 3.70 7.88
CA ASN A 57 19.21 4.85 7.72
C ASN A 57 18.75 6.08 8.53
N LYS A 58 17.44 6.34 8.59
CA LYS A 58 16.88 7.44 9.38
C LYS A 58 16.99 7.18 10.87
N TYR A 59 16.68 5.96 11.30
CA TYR A 59 16.83 5.56 12.70
C TYR A 59 18.28 5.66 13.18
N GLU A 60 19.26 5.24 12.37
CA GLU A 60 20.69 5.36 12.69
C GLU A 60 21.16 6.82 12.81
N ARG A 61 20.52 7.74 12.09
CA ARG A 61 20.73 9.19 12.22
C ARG A 61 19.97 9.83 13.38
N GLY A 62 19.15 9.07 14.11
CA GLY A 62 18.29 9.60 15.17
C GLY A 62 17.12 10.44 14.66
N GLU A 63 16.77 10.32 13.38
CA GLU A 63 15.64 11.02 12.78
C GLU A 63 14.34 10.25 13.04
N THR A 64 13.25 10.96 13.36
CA THR A 64 11.91 10.37 13.39
C THR A 64 11.25 10.54 12.02
N PRO A 65 11.02 9.46 11.25
CA PRO A 65 10.40 9.56 9.94
C PRO A 65 8.90 9.82 10.05
N TYR A 66 8.42 10.86 9.36
CA TYR A 66 7.00 11.09 9.12
C TYR A 66 6.70 10.90 7.63
N PHE A 67 5.49 10.43 7.32
CA PHE A 67 5.03 10.26 5.94
C PHE A 67 4.03 11.34 5.57
N ALA A 68 4.17 11.82 4.34
CA ALA A 68 3.15 12.62 3.68
C ALA A 68 2.78 11.99 2.34
N TYR A 69 1.57 12.30 1.88
CA TYR A 69 1.02 11.80 0.63
C TYR A 69 0.43 12.96 -0.15
N ASP A 70 0.76 13.09 -1.43
CA ASP A 70 0.17 14.07 -2.34
C ASP A 70 -0.29 13.41 -3.65
N LEU A 71 -1.35 13.96 -4.26
CA LEU A 71 -1.82 13.47 -5.56
C LEU A 71 -1.06 14.22 -6.65
N THR A 72 -0.29 13.49 -7.46
CA THR A 72 0.53 14.04 -8.55
C THR A 72 0.05 13.51 -9.90
N ALA A 73 0.00 14.38 -10.92
CA ALA A 73 -0.33 13.98 -12.28
C ALA A 73 0.82 13.19 -12.94
N LEU A 74 0.50 12.13 -13.67
CA LEU A 74 1.46 11.34 -14.44
C LEU A 74 1.78 12.06 -15.76
N GLY A 75 2.59 13.12 -15.69
CA GLY A 75 3.02 13.92 -16.85
C GLY A 75 2.08 15.08 -17.21
N GLN A 76 2.57 16.00 -18.05
CA GLN A 76 1.89 17.28 -18.33
C GLN A 76 0.54 17.16 -19.04
N ASN A 77 0.22 16.02 -19.66
CA ASN A 77 -0.96 15.82 -20.50
C ASN A 77 -1.81 14.59 -20.13
N SER A 78 -1.56 13.92 -19.00
CA SER A 78 -2.37 12.74 -18.64
C SER A 78 -3.50 13.09 -17.67
N ASN A 79 -4.68 12.53 -17.93
CA ASN A 79 -5.77 12.45 -16.94
C ASN A 79 -5.47 11.41 -15.84
N GLN A 80 -4.26 10.86 -15.80
CA GLN A 80 -3.86 9.83 -14.86
C GLN A 80 -3.13 10.50 -13.70
N SER A 81 -3.52 10.15 -12.50
CA SER A 81 -2.86 10.61 -11.27
C SER A 81 -2.22 9.43 -10.57
N LYS A 82 -1.22 9.71 -9.73
CA LYS A 82 -0.64 8.78 -8.76
C LYS A 82 -0.58 9.47 -7.40
N TRP A 83 -0.65 8.70 -6.33
CA TRP A 83 -0.23 9.22 -5.04
C TRP A 83 1.28 9.14 -4.97
N ARG A 84 1.94 10.23 -4.64
CA ARG A 84 3.35 10.25 -4.31
C ARG A 84 3.49 10.25 -2.79
N VAL A 85 4.46 9.49 -2.30
CA VAL A 85 4.75 9.34 -0.87
C VAL A 85 6.14 9.87 -0.60
N CYS A 86 6.28 10.71 0.43
CA CYS A 86 7.55 11.32 0.78
C CYS A 86 7.79 11.25 2.29
N PHE A 87 9.06 11.35 2.69
CA PHE A 87 9.38 11.68 4.07
C PHE A 87 9.23 13.17 4.30
N VAL A 88 8.71 13.52 5.48
CA VAL A 88 8.61 14.88 5.97
C VAL A 88 9.24 14.99 7.36
N SER A 89 9.54 16.21 7.78
CA SER A 89 10.29 16.47 9.01
C SER A 89 9.42 16.50 10.26
N SER A 90 8.14 16.80 10.10
CA SER A 90 7.16 16.82 11.17
C SER A 90 5.81 16.22 10.76
N GLU A 91 5.03 15.81 11.76
CA GLU A 91 3.68 15.28 11.54
C GLU A 91 2.75 16.36 10.97
N GLY A 92 2.02 16.03 9.90
CA GLY A 92 1.08 16.95 9.24
C GLY A 92 1.68 17.82 8.15
N GLU A 93 3.00 17.74 7.91
CA GLU A 93 3.61 18.33 6.72
C GLU A 93 3.14 17.64 5.44
N SER A 94 3.14 18.39 4.35
CA SER A 94 2.84 17.88 3.00
C SER A 94 4.12 17.59 2.24
N CYS A 95 4.06 16.67 1.27
CA CYS A 95 5.11 16.53 0.27
C CYS A 95 5.33 17.89 -0.42
N THR A 96 6.58 18.35 -0.49
CA THR A 96 6.96 19.53 -1.27
C THR A 96 7.54 19.10 -2.62
N THR A 97 7.73 20.06 -3.52
CA THR A 97 8.45 19.81 -4.79
C THR A 97 9.91 19.40 -4.58
N GLU A 98 10.49 19.73 -3.43
CA GLU A 98 11.86 19.36 -3.05
C GLU A 98 11.94 18.07 -2.24
N SER A 99 10.81 17.56 -1.74
CA SER A 99 10.79 16.28 -1.03
C SER A 99 11.26 15.14 -1.96
N GLU A 100 12.08 14.24 -1.45
CA GLU A 100 12.44 13.04 -2.19
C GLU A 100 11.23 12.10 -2.30
N GLU A 101 10.85 11.71 -3.52
CA GLU A 101 9.80 10.70 -3.73
C GLU A 101 10.33 9.33 -3.27
N LEU A 102 9.66 8.74 -2.29
CA LEU A 102 10.01 7.41 -1.79
C LEU A 102 9.47 6.33 -2.70
N PHE A 103 8.18 6.42 -2.99
CA PHE A 103 7.47 5.51 -3.87
C PHE A 103 6.17 6.15 -4.33
N SER A 104 5.57 5.54 -5.34
CA SER A 104 4.27 5.91 -5.84
C SER A 104 3.21 4.87 -5.46
N LEU A 105 1.97 5.31 -5.35
CA LEU A 105 0.81 4.42 -5.22
C LEU A 105 -0.18 4.69 -6.34
N ASN A 106 -0.88 3.63 -6.72
CA ASN A 106 -2.00 3.68 -7.62
C ASN A 106 -3.08 4.63 -7.06
N SER A 107 -3.49 5.63 -7.86
CA SER A 107 -4.49 6.63 -7.45
C SER A 107 -5.88 6.05 -7.16
N THR A 108 -6.13 4.80 -7.57
CA THR A 108 -7.37 4.07 -7.26
C THR A 108 -7.56 3.84 -5.76
N TYR A 109 -6.48 3.79 -4.99
CA TYR A 109 -6.50 3.51 -3.54
C TYR A 109 -6.06 4.73 -2.73
N VAL A 110 -6.68 4.92 -1.57
CA VAL A 110 -6.31 6.00 -0.65
C VAL A 110 -5.04 5.59 0.12
N PRO A 111 -4.00 6.44 0.24
CA PRO A 111 -2.72 6.05 0.85
C PRO A 111 -2.80 5.59 2.30
N THR A 112 -3.78 6.08 3.06
CA THR A 112 -4.03 5.66 4.45
C THR A 112 -4.31 4.17 4.57
N CYS A 113 -4.80 3.53 3.51
CA CYS A 113 -5.01 2.09 3.46
C CYS A 113 -3.72 1.28 3.59
N LEU A 114 -2.67 1.71 2.88
CA LEU A 114 -1.37 1.08 2.99
C LEU A 114 -0.76 1.33 4.37
N ALA A 115 -0.88 2.57 4.88
CA ALA A 115 -0.38 2.94 6.20
C ALA A 115 -1.04 2.14 7.35
N ASP A 116 -2.33 1.82 7.20
CA ASP A 116 -3.08 0.98 8.13
C ASP A 116 -2.84 -0.53 7.96
N ASN A 117 -1.96 -0.94 7.02
CA ASN A 117 -1.74 -2.35 6.64
C ASN A 117 -3.03 -3.08 6.23
N LYS A 118 -3.96 -2.39 5.58
CA LYS A 118 -5.21 -2.99 5.10
C LYS A 118 -4.99 -3.67 3.76
N ALA A 119 -5.62 -4.84 3.59
CA ALA A 119 -5.66 -5.51 2.30
C ALA A 119 -6.47 -4.69 1.26
N PRO A 120 -6.14 -4.76 -0.04
CA PRO A 120 -6.83 -4.01 -1.10
C PRO A 120 -8.34 -4.22 -1.11
N GLU A 121 -8.84 -5.42 -0.79
CA GLU A 121 -10.30 -5.67 -0.71
C GLU A 121 -11.01 -4.86 0.36
N ALA A 122 -10.32 -4.54 1.46
CA ALA A 122 -10.86 -3.75 2.57
C ALA A 122 -10.75 -2.24 2.31
N CYS A 123 -10.04 -1.85 1.25
CA CYS A 123 -9.60 -0.49 0.99
C CYS A 123 -9.97 0.07 -0.38
N SER A 124 -10.68 -0.73 -1.19
CA SER A 124 -11.27 -0.26 -2.43
C SER A 124 -12.42 0.72 -2.13
N PRO A 125 -12.41 1.96 -2.66
CA PRO A 125 -13.58 2.82 -2.66
C PRO A 125 -14.70 2.27 -3.55
N TYR A 126 -14.39 1.33 -4.45
CA TYR A 126 -15.29 0.71 -5.40
C TYR A 126 -15.10 -0.81 -5.42
N ILE A 127 -15.64 -1.50 -4.41
CA ILE A 127 -16.27 -2.78 -4.74
C ILE A 127 -17.48 -2.40 -5.60
N GLN A 128 -17.32 -2.34 -6.92
CA GLN A 128 -18.47 -2.72 -7.74
C GLN A 128 -18.78 -4.13 -7.27
N LYS A 129 -19.80 -4.28 -6.41
CA LYS A 129 -20.47 -5.56 -6.24
C LYS A 129 -20.93 -5.89 -7.65
N ARG A 130 -20.11 -6.61 -8.42
CA ARG A 130 -20.59 -7.28 -9.61
C ARG A 130 -21.63 -8.23 -9.07
N GLY A 131 -22.89 -7.79 -9.15
CA GLY A 131 -24.03 -8.67 -8.94
C GLY A 131 -23.83 -9.90 -9.81
N SER A 132 -24.34 -11.02 -9.34
CA SER A 132 -24.26 -12.35 -9.96
C SER A 132 -24.10 -12.29 -11.48
N LEU A 133 -23.05 -12.92 -12.02
CA LEU A 133 -22.82 -13.08 -13.47
C LEU A 133 -24.02 -13.72 -14.21
N ILE A 134 -24.96 -14.31 -13.47
CA ILE A 134 -26.23 -14.83 -13.98
C ILE A 134 -27.35 -14.46 -12.98
N LYS A 135 -28.35 -13.69 -13.43
CA LYS A 135 -29.68 -13.68 -12.80
C LYS A 135 -30.47 -14.81 -13.44
N ILE A 136 -30.66 -15.93 -12.74
CA ILE A 136 -31.69 -16.89 -13.11
C ILE A 136 -33.00 -16.29 -12.61
N PRO A 137 -33.96 -15.94 -13.49
CA PRO A 137 -35.25 -15.44 -13.03
C PRO A 137 -35.98 -16.54 -12.26
N ALA A 138 -36.47 -16.22 -11.06
CA ALA A 138 -37.18 -17.15 -10.19
C ALA A 138 -38.54 -17.63 -10.75
N ASP A 139 -38.97 -17.11 -11.90
CA ASP A 139 -40.34 -17.30 -12.42
C ASP A 139 -40.43 -18.11 -13.71
N ARG A 140 -39.48 -19.02 -13.99
CA ARG A 140 -39.69 -20.01 -15.07
C ARG A 140 -39.69 -21.44 -14.53
N PRO A 141 -40.86 -22.09 -14.47
CA PRO A 141 -40.91 -23.52 -14.20
C PRO A 141 -40.28 -24.30 -15.35
N TRP A 142 -39.58 -25.37 -14.98
CA TRP A 142 -38.67 -26.20 -15.79
C TRP A 142 -39.31 -27.00 -16.94
N TRP A 143 -40.61 -26.81 -17.25
CA TRP A 143 -41.33 -27.59 -18.26
C TRP A 143 -41.63 -26.85 -19.58
N THR A 144 -41.29 -25.57 -19.74
CA THR A 144 -41.56 -24.82 -21.00
C THR A 144 -40.49 -24.99 -22.09
N ALA A 145 -39.74 -26.10 -22.08
CA ALA A 145 -38.68 -26.39 -23.06
C ALA A 145 -39.08 -27.49 -24.07
N PHE A 146 -40.35 -27.56 -24.44
CA PHE A 146 -40.81 -28.36 -25.59
C PHE A 146 -41.92 -27.60 -26.32
N PHE A 147 -41.55 -26.81 -27.33
CA PHE A 147 -42.23 -26.64 -28.62
C PHE A 147 -41.26 -25.94 -29.58
#